data_AF-A0A316FIU7-F1
#
_entry.id   AF-A0A316FIU7-F1
#
_cell.length_a   1.000
_cell.length_b   1.000
_cell.length_c   1.000
_cell.angle_alpha   90.00
_cell.angle_beta   90.00
_cell.angle_gamma   90.00
#
_symmetry.space_group_name_H-M   'P 1'
#
loop_
_entity.id
_entity.type
_entity.pdbx_description
1 polymer ?
#
loop_
_entity_poly.entity_id
_entity_poly.type
_entity_poly.pdbx_seq_one_letter_code
_entity_poly.pdbx_strand_id
1 'polypeptide(L)'
;MGGGSRSYLIASFALVTVLAALSAVTPPRMLTFGMLALGPALAAASASPAGVLALGGYALVAAFAISTRQGLFGTLDQSLRLLVMVAITSISWALARHHRRLLAASADASREREMLAAFAEQSSDAVIGSSLDGVITSWNGGAERLYGYSADEIVGSSISRILPPERLDVLDETLTGLAAGRRVTLDEVRRIRRDGSEMLVSVAVSPIRDTTGRIVAAAATERDVTDKKRRVRAERMESLGQLAGGVAHDFNNLLAIIVNYADLMADEVTPAGARDLARIRDAADRAGTLTSQLLLFAKREPTQVETVDLNTVVTDAQELLSRSISGRIRLACRPHPGPVTVRANRGRLDQILMNLVINARDAMPDGGDVVIGTGRVGTPSGTFAELTVSDTGTGMSAEVRERLFEPFFTTKPVDQGTGLGLSTVYGIVTDAGGHISVDSAPGAGTTFVILLPLVPALSPVGLGEGRSS
;
A
#
# COMPACT_ATOMS: atom_id res chain seq x y z
N MET A 1 21.49 29.27 -23.28
CA MET A 1 22.84 29.82 -23.00
C MET A 1 23.66 30.23 -24.26
N GLY A 2 23.18 30.08 -25.50
CA GLY A 2 23.99 30.36 -26.70
C GLY A 2 24.20 31.84 -27.09
N GLY A 3 23.31 32.74 -26.66
CA GLY A 3 23.35 34.16 -27.06
C GLY A 3 24.51 34.94 -26.43
N GLY A 4 24.70 34.84 -25.10
CA GLY A 4 25.72 35.60 -24.38
C GLY A 4 27.15 35.25 -24.79
N SER A 5 27.47 33.96 -24.96
CA SER A 5 28.82 33.52 -25.36
C SER A 5 29.22 34.05 -26.75
N ARG A 6 28.27 34.14 -27.68
CA ARG A 6 28.49 34.75 -29.01
C ARG A 6 28.73 36.26 -28.91
N SER A 7 27.97 36.97 -28.09
CA SER A 7 28.16 38.43 -27.89
C SER A 7 29.54 38.76 -27.31
N TYR A 8 30.02 37.99 -26.34
CA TYR A 8 31.37 38.18 -25.77
C TYR A 8 32.48 37.93 -26.79
N LEU A 9 32.33 36.91 -27.63
CA LEU A 9 33.32 36.63 -28.68
C LEU A 9 33.35 37.74 -29.74
N ILE A 10 32.18 38.18 -30.21
CA ILE A 10 32.07 39.27 -31.20
C ILE A 10 32.68 40.58 -30.64
N ALA A 11 32.35 40.93 -29.39
CA ALA A 11 32.91 42.11 -28.74
C ALA A 11 34.44 42.01 -28.58
N SER A 12 34.96 40.81 -28.25
CA SER A 12 36.40 40.57 -28.12
C SER A 12 37.13 40.66 -29.47
N PHE A 13 36.54 40.15 -30.56
CA PHE A 13 37.08 40.32 -31.92
C PHE A 13 37.11 41.79 -32.33
N ALA A 14 35.99 42.52 -32.17
CA ALA A 14 35.91 43.94 -32.50
C ALA A 14 36.95 44.77 -31.72
N LEU A 15 37.13 44.48 -30.44
CA LEU A 15 38.13 45.15 -29.60
C LEU A 15 39.56 44.90 -30.11
N VAL A 16 39.92 43.65 -30.41
CA VAL A 16 41.27 43.33 -30.94
C VAL A 16 41.50 44.03 -32.28
N THR A 17 40.50 44.09 -33.17
CA THR A 17 40.61 44.78 -34.46
C THR A 17 40.82 46.29 -34.30
N VAL A 18 40.06 46.95 -33.40
CA VAL A 18 40.22 48.39 -33.12
C VAL A 18 41.60 48.67 -32.53
N LEU A 19 42.06 47.85 -31.58
CA LEU A 19 43.37 48.01 -30.94
C LEU A 19 44.53 47.73 -31.92
N ALA A 20 44.35 46.80 -32.85
CA ALA A 20 45.32 46.53 -33.92
C ALA A 20 45.47 47.73 -34.85
N ALA A 21 44.34 48.31 -35.27
CA ALA A 21 44.33 49.50 -36.13
C ALA A 21 44.99 50.70 -35.42
N LEU A 22 44.66 50.93 -34.15
CA LEU A 22 45.26 52.02 -33.36
C LEU A 22 46.78 51.82 -33.19
N SER A 23 47.21 50.61 -32.87
CA SER A 23 48.62 50.26 -32.70
C SER A 23 49.45 50.43 -33.97
N ALA A 24 48.83 50.26 -35.15
CA ALA A 24 49.50 50.42 -36.44
C ALA A 24 49.84 51.89 -36.79
N VAL A 25 49.17 52.86 -36.16
CA VAL A 25 49.30 54.30 -36.46
C VAL A 25 50.08 55.04 -35.34
N THR A 26 50.19 54.45 -34.15
CA THR A 26 50.96 55.02 -33.03
C THR A 26 52.44 54.61 -33.06
N PRO A 27 53.36 55.43 -32.51
CA PRO A 27 54.77 55.06 -32.35
C PRO A 27 54.93 53.76 -31.55
N PRO A 28 55.99 52.97 -31.77
CA PRO A 28 56.21 51.71 -31.07
C PRO A 28 56.45 51.96 -29.58
N ARG A 29 55.39 51.89 -28.77
CA ARG A 29 55.44 51.90 -27.30
C ARG A 29 54.88 50.58 -26.77
N MET A 30 55.45 50.07 -25.69
CA MET A 30 55.10 48.77 -25.10
C MET A 30 53.63 48.72 -24.58
N LEU A 31 53.05 49.88 -24.24
CA LEU A 31 51.68 50.04 -23.68
C LEU A 31 50.55 49.76 -24.68
N THR A 32 50.66 50.21 -25.94
CA THR A 32 49.61 49.96 -26.95
C THR A 32 49.53 48.49 -27.34
N PHE A 33 50.64 47.77 -27.20
CA PHE A 33 50.71 46.34 -27.49
C PHE A 33 50.12 45.46 -26.39
N GLY A 34 50.31 45.84 -25.12
CA GLY A 34 49.68 45.15 -23.97
C GLY A 34 48.15 45.11 -24.07
N MET A 35 47.55 46.10 -24.74
CA MET A 35 46.12 46.13 -24.99
C MET A 35 45.64 45.05 -25.96
N LEU A 36 46.46 44.67 -26.96
CA LEU A 36 46.09 43.63 -27.93
C LEU A 36 45.89 42.25 -27.25
N ALA A 37 46.59 42.05 -26.13
CA ALA A 37 46.49 40.83 -25.34
C ALA A 37 45.26 40.78 -24.41
N LEU A 38 44.49 41.88 -24.25
CA LEU A 38 43.21 41.83 -23.53
C LEU A 38 42.16 40.99 -24.27
N GLY A 39 42.24 40.87 -25.59
CA GLY A 39 41.26 40.14 -26.39
C GLY A 39 41.11 38.68 -25.97
N PRO A 40 42.17 37.85 -26.02
CA PRO A 40 42.11 36.46 -25.58
C PRO A 40 41.63 36.29 -24.13
N ALA A 41 42.01 37.21 -23.24
CA ALA A 41 41.58 37.21 -21.84
C ALA A 41 40.07 37.48 -21.69
N LEU A 42 39.52 38.44 -22.44
CA LEU A 42 38.08 38.70 -22.48
C LEU A 42 37.30 37.54 -23.11
N ALA A 43 37.87 36.90 -24.14
CA ALA A 43 37.28 35.70 -24.72
C ALA A 43 37.25 34.51 -23.74
N ALA A 44 38.15 34.45 -22.74
CA ALA A 44 38.12 33.39 -21.74
C ALA A 44 36.83 33.40 -20.90
N ALA A 45 36.25 34.59 -20.67
CA ALA A 45 34.96 34.75 -19.98
C ALA A 45 33.78 34.13 -20.75
N SER A 46 33.91 33.92 -22.07
CA SER A 46 32.89 33.20 -22.87
C SER A 46 32.89 31.69 -22.63
N ALA A 47 33.82 31.19 -21.82
CA ALA A 47 34.04 29.76 -21.55
C ALA A 47 34.24 28.94 -22.83
N SER A 48 34.80 29.53 -23.89
CA SER A 48 35.02 28.89 -25.19
C SER A 48 36.50 28.71 -25.49
N PRO A 49 37.09 27.52 -25.22
CA PRO A 49 38.49 27.25 -25.53
C PRO A 49 38.81 27.44 -27.02
N ALA A 50 37.89 27.02 -27.90
CA ALA A 50 38.03 27.22 -29.35
C ALA A 50 37.97 28.72 -29.73
N GLY A 51 37.10 29.50 -29.09
CA GLY A 51 37.00 30.94 -29.31
C GLY A 51 38.25 31.71 -28.85
N VAL A 52 38.83 31.31 -27.71
CA VAL A 52 40.11 31.88 -27.21
C VAL A 52 41.26 31.57 -28.15
N LEU A 53 41.35 30.34 -28.68
CA LEU A 53 42.39 29.98 -29.66
C LEU A 53 42.24 30.75 -30.97
N ALA A 54 41.01 30.87 -31.49
CA ALA A 54 40.74 31.61 -32.72
C ALA A 54 41.11 33.10 -32.56
N LEU A 55 40.72 33.72 -31.44
CA LEU A 55 41.02 35.13 -31.16
C LEU A 55 42.50 35.36 -30.85
N GLY A 56 43.14 34.46 -30.12
CA GLY A 56 44.58 34.51 -29.84
C GLY A 56 45.42 34.34 -31.11
N GLY A 57 45.02 33.44 -32.02
CA GLY A 57 45.64 33.31 -33.34
C GLY A 57 45.49 34.58 -34.18
N TYR A 58 44.29 35.17 -34.20
CA TYR A 58 44.05 36.45 -34.87
C TYR A 58 44.92 37.59 -34.28
N ALA A 59 44.97 37.70 -32.95
CA ALA A 59 45.79 38.69 -32.25
C ALA A 59 47.29 38.48 -32.52
N LEU A 60 47.75 37.23 -32.64
CA LEU A 60 49.14 36.89 -32.97
C LEU A 60 49.53 37.30 -34.39
N VAL A 61 48.67 37.06 -35.37
CA VAL A 61 48.89 37.49 -36.77
C VAL A 61 48.90 39.01 -36.87
N ALA A 62 47.96 39.68 -36.21
CA ALA A 62 47.92 41.15 -36.15
C ALA A 62 49.18 41.72 -35.49
N ALA A 63 49.59 41.15 -34.36
CA ALA A 63 50.83 41.47 -33.66
C ALA A 63 52.08 41.35 -34.55
N PHE A 64 52.17 40.28 -35.32
CA PHE A 64 53.27 40.05 -36.26
C PHE A 64 53.28 41.11 -37.38
N ALA A 65 52.14 41.32 -38.04
CA ALA A 65 52.01 42.28 -39.13
C ALA A 65 52.34 43.73 -38.69
N ILE A 66 51.84 44.14 -37.53
CA ILE A 66 52.12 45.47 -36.96
C ILE A 66 53.60 45.61 -36.62
N SER A 67 54.22 44.60 -36.00
CA SER A 67 55.63 44.65 -35.64
C SER A 67 56.54 44.74 -36.87
N THR A 68 56.23 43.99 -37.93
CA THR A 68 56.94 44.08 -39.21
C THR A 68 56.79 45.46 -39.85
N ARG A 69 55.59 46.05 -39.83
CA ARG A 69 55.34 47.41 -40.35
C ARG A 69 56.09 48.49 -39.56
N GLN A 70 56.26 48.31 -38.26
CA GLN A 70 57.00 49.22 -37.37
C GLN A 70 58.53 49.08 -37.50
N GLY A 71 59.03 48.23 -38.42
CA GLY A 71 60.47 48.03 -38.61
C GLY A 71 61.13 47.17 -37.52
N LEU A 72 60.35 46.49 -36.68
CA LEU A 72 60.84 45.65 -35.58
C LEU A 72 61.17 44.22 -36.04
N PHE A 73 61.21 43.96 -37.36
CA PHE A 73 61.40 42.62 -37.88
C PHE A 73 62.76 42.03 -37.45
N GLY A 74 62.75 40.88 -36.79
CA GLY A 74 63.95 40.20 -36.30
C GLY A 74 64.54 40.79 -35.01
N THR A 75 63.87 41.76 -34.38
CA THR A 75 64.34 42.37 -33.12
C THR A 75 63.90 41.57 -31.89
N LEU A 76 64.60 41.75 -30.76
CA LEU A 76 64.20 41.19 -29.47
C LEU A 76 62.79 41.65 -29.06
N ASP A 77 62.42 42.88 -29.38
CA ASP A 77 61.10 43.45 -29.08
C ASP A 77 59.96 42.71 -29.81
N GLN A 78 60.16 42.31 -31.08
CA GLN A 78 59.17 41.52 -31.81
C GLN A 78 59.01 40.13 -31.19
N SER A 79 60.12 39.47 -30.84
CA SER A 79 60.10 38.16 -30.21
C SER A 79 59.39 38.19 -28.86
N LEU A 80 59.67 39.19 -28.03
CA LEU A 80 59.05 39.35 -26.71
C LEU A 80 57.54 39.63 -26.81
N ARG A 81 57.13 40.44 -27.79
CA ARG A 81 55.72 40.72 -28.10
C ARG A 81 54.94 39.48 -28.50
N LEU A 82 55.48 38.66 -29.41
CA LEU A 82 54.83 37.42 -29.84
C LEU A 82 54.77 36.40 -28.70
N LEU A 83 55.84 36.30 -27.90
CA LEU A 83 55.89 35.42 -26.73
C LEU A 83 54.81 35.78 -25.70
N VAL A 84 54.65 37.06 -25.38
CA VAL A 84 53.59 37.55 -24.46
C VAL A 84 52.20 37.21 -25.00
N MET A 85 51.97 37.35 -26.31
CA MET A 85 50.68 37.00 -26.91
C MET A 85 50.38 35.50 -26.82
N VAL A 86 51.37 34.66 -27.11
CA VAL A 86 51.26 33.20 -26.98
C VAL A 86 51.02 32.80 -25.52
N ALA A 87 51.74 33.40 -24.57
CA ALA A 87 51.58 33.15 -23.14
C ALA A 87 50.16 33.52 -22.65
N ILE A 88 49.68 34.72 -22.97
CA ILE A 88 48.35 35.19 -22.55
C ILE A 88 47.24 34.37 -23.21
N THR A 89 47.39 34.00 -24.49
CA THR A 89 46.44 33.11 -25.16
C THR A 89 46.42 31.72 -24.51
N SER A 90 47.59 31.19 -24.14
CA SER A 90 47.70 29.87 -23.51
C SER A 90 47.08 29.85 -22.11
N ILE A 91 47.33 30.89 -21.30
CA ILE A 91 46.71 31.07 -19.97
C ILE A 91 45.20 31.24 -20.11
N SER A 92 44.75 32.08 -21.03
CA SER A 92 43.33 32.34 -21.30
C SER A 92 42.61 31.05 -21.76
N TRP A 93 43.27 30.24 -22.58
CA TRP A 93 42.74 28.95 -23.03
C TRP A 93 42.65 27.95 -21.88
N ALA A 94 43.68 27.86 -21.04
CA ALA A 94 43.68 26.99 -19.87
C ALA A 94 42.56 27.38 -18.90
N LEU A 95 42.36 28.68 -18.66
CA LEU A 95 41.30 29.21 -17.81
C LEU A 95 39.90 28.90 -18.38
N ALA A 96 39.69 29.16 -19.67
CA ALA A 96 38.43 28.86 -20.35
C ALA A 96 38.11 27.35 -20.33
N ARG A 97 39.13 26.50 -20.48
CA ARG A 97 39.00 25.03 -20.40
C ARG A 97 38.66 24.57 -19.00
N HIS A 98 39.30 25.13 -17.97
CA HIS A 98 39.01 24.81 -16.58
C HIS A 98 37.59 25.22 -16.19
N HIS A 99 37.18 26.45 -16.54
CA HIS A 99 35.84 26.95 -16.26
C HIS A 99 34.75 26.11 -16.95
N ARG A 100 34.96 25.72 -18.22
CA ARG A 100 34.02 24.82 -18.93
C ARG A 100 33.90 23.45 -18.26
N ARG A 101 35.00 22.89 -17.73
CA ARG A 101 34.97 21.60 -17.01
C ARG A 101 34.16 21.70 -15.72
N LEU A 102 34.32 22.79 -14.96
CA LEU A 102 33.55 23.00 -13.73
C LEU A 102 32.05 23.14 -14.02
N LEU A 103 31.68 23.91 -15.05
CA LEU A 103 30.28 24.05 -15.46
C LEU A 103 29.68 22.72 -15.92
N ALA A 104 30.43 21.92 -16.69
CA ALA A 104 30.00 20.60 -17.13
C ALA A 104 29.82 19.64 -15.94
N ALA A 105 30.80 19.55 -15.04
CA ALA A 105 30.73 18.68 -13.86
C ALA A 105 29.56 19.05 -12.93
N SER A 106 29.30 20.35 -12.72
CA SER A 106 28.16 20.80 -11.92
C SER A 106 26.82 20.47 -12.59
N ALA A 107 26.74 20.61 -13.93
CA ALA A 107 25.53 20.29 -14.67
C ALA A 107 25.25 18.79 -14.67
N ASP A 108 26.28 17.96 -14.85
CA ASP A 108 26.15 16.50 -14.83
C ASP A 108 25.75 16.00 -13.44
N ALA A 109 26.37 16.52 -12.37
CA ALA A 109 25.99 16.18 -10.99
C ALA A 109 24.54 16.60 -10.66
N SER A 110 24.08 17.73 -11.21
CA SER A 110 22.69 18.17 -11.02
C SER A 110 21.71 17.26 -11.76
N ARG A 111 22.02 16.89 -13.01
CA ARG A 111 21.21 15.95 -13.81
C ARG A 111 21.12 14.57 -13.17
N GLU A 112 22.22 14.04 -12.65
CA GLU A 112 22.22 12.74 -11.99
C GLU A 112 21.32 12.75 -10.75
N ARG A 113 21.39 13.81 -9.94
CA ARG A 113 20.49 13.99 -8.78
C ARG A 113 19.03 14.10 -9.19
N GLU A 114 18.74 14.90 -10.22
CA GLU A 114 17.37 15.03 -10.77
C GLU A 114 16.85 13.69 -11.30
N MET A 115 17.70 12.91 -11.97
CA MET A 115 17.32 11.59 -12.50
C MET A 115 17.04 10.59 -11.38
N LEU A 116 17.87 10.55 -10.33
CA LEU A 116 17.64 9.70 -9.16
C LEU A 116 16.35 10.10 -8.42
N ALA A 117 16.10 11.39 -8.26
CA ALA A 117 14.86 11.89 -7.67
C ALA A 117 13.63 11.49 -8.51
N ALA A 118 13.72 11.62 -9.84
CA ALA A 118 12.65 11.21 -10.75
C ALA A 118 12.37 9.70 -10.69
N PHE A 119 13.40 8.85 -10.59
CA PHE A 119 13.20 7.41 -10.41
C PHE A 119 12.52 7.07 -9.09
N ALA A 120 12.92 7.71 -8.00
CA ALA A 120 12.26 7.53 -6.71
C ALA A 120 10.79 7.98 -6.80
N GLU A 121 10.51 9.10 -7.46
CA GLU A 121 9.17 9.66 -7.61
C GLU A 121 8.22 8.78 -8.44
N GLN A 122 8.76 8.16 -9.48
CA GLN A 122 8.01 7.28 -10.38
C GLN A 122 7.84 5.85 -9.84
N SER A 123 8.50 5.50 -8.73
CA SER A 123 8.34 4.20 -8.07
C SER A 123 6.89 3.96 -7.65
N SER A 124 6.40 2.74 -7.88
CA SER A 124 5.10 2.29 -7.36
C SER A 124 5.11 2.14 -5.84
N ASP A 125 6.28 1.81 -5.28
CA ASP A 125 6.47 1.64 -3.85
C ASP A 125 6.67 2.99 -3.17
N ALA A 126 6.20 3.09 -1.94
CA ALA A 126 6.48 4.23 -1.08
C ALA A 126 7.95 4.20 -0.67
N VAL A 127 8.65 5.32 -0.89
CA VAL A 127 10.04 5.53 -0.47
C VAL A 127 10.04 6.71 0.49
N ILE A 128 10.43 6.43 1.73
CA ILE A 128 10.33 7.38 2.84
C ILE A 128 11.72 7.54 3.45
N GLY A 129 12.22 8.78 3.50
CA GLY A 129 13.42 9.13 4.24
C GLY A 129 13.06 9.62 5.64
N SER A 130 13.86 9.26 6.64
CA SER A 130 13.72 9.77 8.00
C SER A 130 15.05 10.02 8.68
N SER A 131 15.06 10.93 9.66
CA SER A 131 16.15 11.07 10.62
C SER A 131 16.17 9.89 11.59
N LEU A 132 17.25 9.74 12.35
CA LEU A 132 17.36 8.71 13.38
C LEU A 132 16.41 8.93 14.57
N ASP A 133 15.88 10.14 14.72
CA ASP A 133 14.84 10.49 15.70
C ASP A 133 13.41 10.26 15.16
N GLY A 134 13.28 9.67 13.97
CA GLY A 134 11.99 9.35 13.37
C GLY A 134 11.27 10.54 12.73
N VAL A 135 11.97 11.63 12.41
CA VAL A 135 11.41 12.76 11.66
C VAL A 135 11.49 12.48 10.17
N ILE A 136 10.39 12.63 9.44
CA ILE A 136 10.32 12.38 7.99
C ILE A 136 11.09 13.48 7.26
N THR A 137 12.03 13.09 6.40
CA THR A 137 12.89 14.00 5.62
C THR A 137 12.65 13.92 4.12
N SER A 138 12.06 12.83 3.64
CA SER A 138 11.75 12.64 2.22
C SER A 138 10.50 11.77 2.07
N TRP A 139 9.70 12.10 1.07
CA TRP A 139 8.42 11.48 0.79
C TRP A 139 8.19 11.51 -0.72
N ASN A 140 8.22 10.34 -1.37
CA ASN A 140 8.00 10.25 -2.82
C ASN A 140 6.51 10.17 -3.18
N GLY A 141 6.17 10.33 -4.46
CA GLY A 141 4.80 10.17 -4.95
C GLY A 141 4.19 8.78 -4.72
N GLY A 142 5.01 7.74 -4.59
CA GLY A 142 4.55 6.42 -4.14
C GLY A 142 3.96 6.46 -2.72
N ALA A 143 4.64 7.15 -1.81
CA ALA A 143 4.18 7.36 -0.45
C ALA A 143 2.94 8.26 -0.40
N GLU A 144 2.86 9.30 -1.23
CA GLU A 144 1.66 10.14 -1.32
C GLU A 144 0.41 9.34 -1.72
N ARG A 145 0.52 8.52 -2.77
CA ARG A 145 -0.58 7.66 -3.22
C ARG A 145 -0.98 6.62 -2.17
N LEU A 146 0.01 6.07 -1.48
CA LEU A 146 -0.20 4.99 -0.51
C LEU A 146 -0.89 5.50 0.77
N TYR A 147 -0.46 6.65 1.28
CA TYR A 147 -0.85 7.18 2.58
C TYR A 147 -1.83 8.35 2.54
N GLY A 148 -1.95 9.03 1.39
CA GLY A 148 -2.83 10.18 1.19
C GLY A 148 -2.32 11.50 1.76
N TYR A 149 -1.08 11.55 2.26
CA TYR A 149 -0.40 12.79 2.65
C TYR A 149 0.48 13.29 1.51
N SER A 150 0.43 14.58 1.21
CA SER A 150 1.43 15.21 0.35
C SER A 150 2.77 15.36 1.07
N ALA A 151 3.86 15.43 0.30
CA ALA A 151 5.20 15.66 0.85
C ALA A 151 5.25 16.95 1.69
N ASP A 152 4.61 18.03 1.23
CA ASP A 152 4.57 19.32 1.92
C ASP A 152 3.85 19.28 3.27
N GLU A 153 2.88 18.36 3.45
CA GLU A 153 2.14 18.20 4.71
C GLU A 153 2.92 17.36 5.74
N ILE A 154 3.69 16.38 5.29
CA ILE A 154 4.23 15.31 6.15
C ILE A 154 5.73 15.41 6.40
N VAL A 155 6.50 16.00 5.49
CA VAL A 155 7.93 16.22 5.71
C VAL A 155 8.13 17.17 6.91
N GLY A 156 9.05 16.80 7.80
CA GLY A 156 9.27 17.46 9.09
C GLY A 156 8.38 16.95 10.23
N SER A 157 7.37 16.12 9.94
CA SER A 157 6.57 15.44 10.97
C SER A 157 7.20 14.12 11.43
N SER A 158 6.74 13.61 12.57
CA SER A 158 7.15 12.28 13.07
C SER A 158 6.52 11.15 12.26
N ILE A 159 7.29 10.08 12.04
CA ILE A 159 6.85 8.83 11.39
C ILE A 159 5.67 8.17 12.15
N SER A 160 5.49 8.48 13.44
CA SER A 160 4.35 8.03 14.25
C SER A 160 2.98 8.31 13.62
N ARG A 161 2.85 9.34 12.78
CA ARG A 161 1.60 9.71 12.09
C ARG A 161 1.04 8.63 11.17
N ILE A 162 1.87 7.72 10.68
CA ILE A 162 1.46 6.62 9.81
C ILE A 162 1.41 5.27 10.55
N LEU A 163 1.70 5.26 11.86
CA LEU A 163 1.64 4.08 12.71
C LEU A 163 0.32 4.06 13.51
N PRO A 164 -0.27 2.88 13.75
CA PRO A 164 -1.35 2.75 14.73
C PRO A 164 -0.84 2.97 16.17
N PRO A 165 -1.70 3.43 17.09
CA PRO A 165 -1.31 3.77 18.45
C PRO A 165 -0.59 2.64 19.19
N GLU A 166 -1.03 1.39 18.99
CA GLU A 166 -0.44 0.21 19.65
C GLU A 166 1.00 -0.10 19.18
N ARG A 167 1.48 0.53 18.10
CA ARG A 167 2.82 0.33 17.56
C ARG A 167 3.80 1.44 17.90
N LEU A 168 3.37 2.49 18.58
CA LEU A 168 4.24 3.59 19.00
C LEU A 168 5.31 3.09 19.98
N ASP A 169 4.97 2.13 20.84
CA ASP A 169 5.90 1.58 21.84
C ASP A 169 7.10 0.83 21.21
N VAL A 170 6.93 0.31 19.99
CA VAL A 170 7.97 -0.44 19.26
C VAL A 170 8.83 0.47 18.37
N LEU A 171 8.40 1.74 18.20
CA LEU A 171 9.09 2.69 17.34
C LEU A 171 10.48 3.03 17.86
N ASP A 172 10.62 3.30 19.15
CA ASP A 172 11.88 3.69 19.78
C ASP A 172 12.94 2.57 19.69
N GLU A 173 12.53 1.32 19.88
CA GLU A 173 13.42 0.17 19.73
C GLU A 173 13.90 0.02 18.27
N THR A 174 12.99 0.27 17.33
CA THR A 174 13.28 0.21 15.88
C THR A 174 14.28 1.30 15.50
N LEU A 175 14.06 2.55 15.94
CA LEU A 175 14.94 3.69 15.70
C LEU A 175 16.32 3.47 16.33
N THR A 176 16.37 2.98 17.57
CA THR A 176 17.62 2.64 18.26
C THR A 176 18.38 1.54 17.51
N GLY A 177 17.66 0.54 17.00
CA GLY A 177 18.24 -0.50 16.16
C GLY A 177 18.83 0.02 14.85
N LEU A 178 18.13 0.92 14.18
CA LEU A 178 18.59 1.56 12.95
C LEU A 178 19.83 2.43 13.19
N ALA A 179 19.86 3.17 14.30
CA ALA A 179 21.03 3.96 14.72
C ALA A 179 22.26 3.07 15.01
N ALA A 180 22.05 1.84 15.49
CA ALA A 180 23.09 0.83 15.65
C ALA A 180 23.47 0.10 14.34
N GLY A 181 22.80 0.41 13.23
CA GLY A 181 23.08 -0.15 11.90
C GLY A 181 22.31 -1.42 11.55
N ARG A 182 21.33 -1.83 12.38
CA ARG A 182 20.45 -2.95 12.06
C ARG A 182 19.51 -2.59 10.91
N ARG A 183 19.24 -3.54 10.03
CA ARG A 183 18.17 -3.44 9.03
C ARG A 183 16.91 -4.09 9.59
N VAL A 184 15.76 -3.56 9.20
CA VAL A 184 14.46 -4.04 9.68
C VAL A 184 13.61 -4.40 8.47
N THR A 185 13.17 -5.65 8.41
CA THR A 185 12.22 -6.12 7.38
C THR A 185 11.02 -6.69 8.10
N LEU A 186 9.84 -6.22 7.73
CA LEU A 186 8.56 -6.63 8.30
C LEU A 186 7.62 -6.93 7.15
N ASP A 187 7.23 -8.19 7.00
CA ASP A 187 6.43 -8.63 5.84
C ASP A 187 4.99 -8.10 5.89
N GLU A 188 4.43 -8.00 7.09
CA GLU A 188 3.03 -7.69 7.31
C GLU A 188 2.85 -6.82 8.55
N VAL A 189 2.78 -5.50 8.34
CA VAL A 189 2.51 -4.56 9.43
C VAL A 189 1.38 -3.61 9.11
N ARG A 190 0.62 -3.27 10.15
CA ARG A 190 -0.47 -2.29 10.07
C ARG A 190 0.08 -0.88 10.00
N ARG A 191 -0.58 -0.07 9.18
CA ARG A 191 -0.34 1.35 8.96
C ARG A 191 -1.66 2.08 8.83
N ILE A 192 -1.65 3.37 9.11
CA ILE A 192 -2.83 4.23 9.04
C ILE A 192 -2.62 5.28 7.95
N ARG A 193 -3.64 5.48 7.10
CA ARG A 193 -3.68 6.55 6.10
C ARG A 193 -4.19 7.86 6.69
N ARG A 194 -4.09 8.96 5.94
CA ARG A 194 -4.62 10.28 6.33
C ARG A 194 -6.11 10.27 6.73
N ASP A 195 -6.92 9.43 6.10
CA ASP A 195 -8.35 9.30 6.37
C ASP A 195 -8.67 8.41 7.60
N GLY A 196 -7.66 7.86 8.26
CA GLY A 196 -7.81 6.94 9.39
C GLY A 196 -8.01 5.48 8.98
N SER A 197 -8.08 5.16 7.69
CA SER A 197 -8.20 3.77 7.24
C SER A 197 -6.91 2.99 7.51
N GLU A 198 -7.07 1.75 7.98
CA GLU A 198 -5.94 0.83 8.17
C GLU A 198 -5.56 0.14 6.85
N MET A 199 -4.27 -0.14 6.70
CA MET A 199 -3.75 -0.97 5.62
C MET A 199 -2.62 -1.89 6.08
N LEU A 200 -2.40 -2.93 5.30
CA LEU A 200 -1.32 -3.89 5.50
C LEU A 200 -0.21 -3.60 4.50
N VAL A 201 0.99 -3.33 5.02
CA VAL A 201 2.17 -3.09 4.20
C VAL A 201 3.29 -4.05 4.54
N SER A 202 4.09 -4.34 3.53
CA SER A 202 5.44 -4.89 3.68
C SER A 202 6.43 -3.73 3.75
N VAL A 203 7.33 -3.77 4.72
CA VAL A 203 8.22 -2.66 5.08
C VAL A 203 9.66 -3.16 5.15
N ALA A 204 10.56 -2.48 4.46
CA ALA A 204 12.00 -2.68 4.56
C ALA A 204 12.67 -1.35 4.90
N VAL A 205 13.33 -1.27 6.05
CA VAL A 205 14.04 -0.08 6.53
C VAL A 205 15.54 -0.35 6.60
N SER A 206 16.32 0.52 5.99
CA SER A 206 17.77 0.44 5.94
C SER A 206 18.42 1.76 6.41
N PRO A 207 19.49 1.70 7.22
CA PRO A 207 20.25 2.88 7.61
C PRO A 207 21.05 3.44 6.43
N ILE A 208 21.10 4.76 6.33
CA ILE A 208 21.88 5.51 5.34
C ILE A 208 23.16 6.00 6.01
N ARG A 209 24.29 5.80 5.32
CA ARG A 209 25.61 6.19 5.80
C ARG A 209 26.17 7.38 5.01
N ASP A 210 26.88 8.26 5.70
CA ASP A 210 27.66 9.32 5.08
C ASP A 210 28.97 8.79 4.47
N THR A 211 29.75 9.67 3.83
CA THR A 211 31.05 9.32 3.23
C THR A 211 32.10 8.87 4.25
N THR A 212 31.88 9.12 5.54
CA THR A 212 32.74 8.68 6.65
C THR A 212 32.29 7.33 7.24
N GLY A 213 31.20 6.75 6.74
CA GLY A 213 30.64 5.49 7.20
C GLY A 213 29.72 5.61 8.41
N ARG A 214 29.47 6.82 8.93
CA ARG A 214 28.55 7.06 10.05
C ARG A 214 27.11 7.03 9.57
N ILE A 215 26.22 6.49 10.39
CA ILE A 215 24.79 6.43 10.08
C ILE A 215 24.20 7.82 10.35
N VAL A 216 23.50 8.37 9.36
CA VAL A 216 22.97 9.74 9.40
C VAL A 216 21.45 9.82 9.20
N ALA A 217 20.84 8.77 8.65
CA ALA A 217 19.41 8.72 8.34
C ALA A 217 18.95 7.26 8.16
N ALA A 218 17.66 7.07 7.90
CA ALA A 218 17.07 5.80 7.49
C ALA A 218 16.21 5.99 6.23
N ALA A 219 16.20 4.99 5.36
CA ALA A 219 15.31 4.89 4.21
C ALA A 219 14.40 3.68 4.40
N ALA A 220 13.10 3.90 4.27
CA ALA A 220 12.08 2.86 4.25
C ALA A 220 11.50 2.70 2.84
N THR A 221 11.34 1.47 2.41
CA THR A 221 10.52 1.11 1.25
C THR A 221 9.31 0.34 1.75
N GLU A 222 8.12 0.81 1.39
CA GLU A 222 6.87 0.22 1.83
C GLU A 222 5.94 -0.06 0.64
N ARG A 223 5.30 -1.23 0.67
CA ARG A 223 4.40 -1.69 -0.40
C ARG A 223 3.08 -2.16 0.19
N ASP A 224 1.96 -1.70 -0.37
CA ASP A 224 0.64 -2.20 -0.04
C ASP A 224 0.51 -3.68 -0.44
N VAL A 225 0.20 -4.54 0.52
CA VAL A 225 -0.02 -5.98 0.30
C VAL A 225 -1.47 -6.39 0.56
N THR A 226 -2.37 -5.43 0.81
CA THR A 226 -3.77 -5.67 1.16
C THR A 226 -4.48 -6.46 0.06
N ASP A 227 -4.40 -6.01 -1.19
CA ASP A 227 -5.08 -6.66 -2.32
C ASP A 227 -4.46 -8.01 -2.69
N LYS A 228 -3.12 -8.11 -2.63
CA LYS A 228 -2.41 -9.38 -2.86
C LYS A 228 -2.87 -10.44 -1.85
N LYS A 229 -3.02 -10.06 -0.58
CA LYS A 229 -3.48 -10.97 0.47
C LYS A 229 -4.94 -11.37 0.31
N ARG A 230 -5.81 -10.41 -0.05
CA ARG A 230 -7.22 -10.71 -0.37
C ARG A 230 -7.34 -11.73 -1.50
N ARG A 231 -6.56 -11.55 -2.59
CA ARG A 231 -6.54 -12.48 -3.73
C ARG A 231 -6.04 -13.85 -3.35
N VAL A 232 -4.89 -13.95 -2.67
CA VAL A 232 -4.34 -15.26 -2.23
C VAL A 232 -5.30 -15.96 -1.27
N ARG A 233 -5.98 -15.23 -0.39
CA ARG A 233 -7.00 -15.81 0.50
C ARG A 233 -8.22 -16.29 -0.30
N ALA A 234 -8.69 -15.52 -1.27
CA ALA A 234 -9.81 -15.88 -2.12
C ALA A 234 -9.50 -17.10 -3.00
N GLU A 235 -8.30 -17.16 -3.60
CA GLU A 235 -7.83 -18.30 -4.41
C GLU A 235 -7.66 -19.57 -3.56
N ARG A 236 -7.10 -19.44 -2.35
CA ARG A 236 -7.05 -20.56 -1.40
C ARG A 236 -8.45 -21.05 -1.05
N MET A 237 -9.38 -20.13 -0.78
CA MET A 237 -10.76 -20.46 -0.47
C MET A 237 -11.48 -21.13 -1.66
N GLU A 238 -11.20 -20.67 -2.89
CA GLU A 238 -11.77 -21.22 -4.12
C GLU A 238 -11.28 -22.64 -4.38
N SER A 239 -9.98 -22.87 -4.27
CA SER A 239 -9.40 -24.21 -4.40
C SER A 239 -9.94 -25.16 -3.34
N LEU A 240 -10.08 -24.69 -2.10
CA LEU A 240 -10.61 -25.50 -1.00
C LEU A 240 -12.11 -25.79 -1.18
N GLY A 241 -12.89 -24.81 -1.64
CA GLY A 241 -14.32 -24.96 -1.92
C GLY A 241 -14.60 -25.93 -3.06
N GLN A 242 -13.85 -25.88 -4.16
CA GLN A 242 -13.98 -26.85 -5.25
C GLN A 242 -13.67 -28.28 -4.81
N LEU A 243 -12.59 -28.46 -4.03
CA LEU A 243 -12.22 -29.77 -3.47
C LEU A 243 -13.28 -30.27 -2.49
N ALA A 244 -13.76 -29.43 -1.57
CA ALA A 244 -14.77 -29.79 -0.59
C ALA A 244 -16.11 -30.17 -1.26
N GLY A 245 -16.51 -29.47 -2.33
CA GLY A 245 -17.76 -29.75 -3.05
C GLY A 245 -17.75 -31.09 -3.78
N GLY A 246 -16.66 -31.41 -4.48
CA GLY A 246 -16.50 -32.69 -5.16
C GLY A 246 -16.42 -33.87 -4.17
N VAL A 247 -15.61 -33.73 -3.13
CA VAL A 247 -15.44 -34.78 -2.11
C VAL A 247 -16.74 -35.02 -1.35
N ALA A 248 -17.46 -33.96 -0.95
CA ALA A 248 -18.70 -34.11 -0.19
C ALA A 248 -19.84 -34.74 -1.02
N HIS A 249 -19.91 -34.45 -2.32
CA HIS A 249 -20.85 -35.13 -3.23
C HIS A 249 -20.60 -36.65 -3.25
N ASP A 250 -19.34 -37.06 -3.36
CA ASP A 250 -18.98 -38.48 -3.41
C ASP A 250 -19.24 -39.20 -2.08
N PHE A 251 -18.98 -38.54 -0.95
CA PHE A 251 -19.35 -39.06 0.36
C PHE A 251 -20.87 -39.22 0.51
N ASN A 252 -21.67 -38.23 0.08
CA ASN A 252 -23.12 -38.32 0.14
C ASN A 252 -23.66 -39.49 -0.69
N ASN A 253 -23.05 -39.77 -1.84
CA ASN A 253 -23.41 -40.93 -2.66
C ASN A 253 -23.12 -42.26 -1.95
N LEU A 254 -21.98 -42.38 -1.27
CA LEU A 254 -21.64 -43.57 -0.50
C LEU A 254 -22.55 -43.74 0.73
N LEU A 255 -22.85 -42.66 1.43
CA LEU A 255 -23.74 -42.66 2.58
C LEU A 255 -25.16 -43.06 2.19
N ALA A 256 -25.66 -42.58 1.05
CA ALA A 256 -26.97 -42.98 0.53
C ALA A 256 -27.05 -44.49 0.27
N ILE A 257 -25.98 -45.10 -0.25
CA ILE A 257 -25.91 -46.55 -0.45
C ILE A 257 -25.93 -47.29 0.89
N ILE A 258 -25.16 -46.83 1.88
CA ILE A 258 -25.10 -47.43 3.22
C ILE A 258 -26.46 -47.38 3.92
N VAL A 259 -27.12 -46.22 3.89
CA VAL A 259 -28.46 -46.03 4.47
C VAL A 259 -29.47 -46.95 3.78
N ASN A 260 -29.46 -47.00 2.44
CA ASN A 260 -30.40 -47.83 1.68
C ASN A 260 -30.25 -49.32 1.98
N TYR A 261 -29.01 -49.84 2.09
CA TYR A 261 -28.81 -51.24 2.51
C TYR A 261 -29.22 -51.49 3.95
N ALA A 262 -28.96 -50.54 4.86
CA ALA A 262 -29.39 -50.65 6.24
C ALA A 262 -30.92 -50.69 6.36
N ASP A 263 -31.64 -49.89 5.56
CA ASP A 263 -33.10 -49.88 5.53
C ASP A 263 -33.68 -51.16 4.91
N LEU A 264 -33.10 -51.65 3.81
CA LEU A 264 -33.55 -52.91 3.17
C LEU A 264 -33.38 -54.13 4.09
N MET A 265 -32.34 -54.15 4.91
CA MET A 265 -32.08 -55.26 5.84
C MET A 265 -32.83 -55.13 7.15
N ALA A 266 -33.44 -53.97 7.45
CA ALA A 266 -34.04 -53.66 8.75
C ALA A 266 -35.18 -54.62 9.14
N ASP A 267 -35.95 -55.06 8.15
CA ASP A 267 -37.10 -55.96 8.35
C ASP A 267 -36.73 -57.45 8.33
N GLU A 268 -35.50 -57.79 7.91
CA GLU A 268 -35.04 -59.18 7.75
C GLU A 268 -34.15 -59.67 8.92
N VAL A 269 -33.79 -58.79 9.85
CA VAL A 269 -32.89 -59.11 10.97
C VAL A 269 -33.60 -59.29 12.30
N THR A 270 -32.92 -59.98 13.22
CA THR A 270 -33.37 -60.11 14.62
C THR A 270 -33.50 -58.73 15.28
N PRO A 271 -34.28 -58.60 16.37
CA PRO A 271 -34.41 -57.33 17.11
C PRO A 271 -33.08 -56.76 17.63
N ALA A 272 -32.05 -57.59 17.82
CA ALA A 272 -30.70 -57.12 18.12
C ALA A 272 -30.00 -56.54 16.87
N GLY A 273 -30.11 -57.21 15.72
CA GLY A 273 -29.60 -56.72 14.44
C GLY A 273 -30.29 -55.43 13.98
N ALA A 274 -31.60 -55.29 14.20
CA ALA A 274 -32.33 -54.06 13.89
C ALA A 274 -31.81 -52.85 14.69
N ARG A 275 -31.41 -53.05 15.95
CA ARG A 275 -30.77 -51.99 16.76
C ARG A 275 -29.39 -51.60 16.24
N ASP A 276 -28.61 -52.56 15.74
CA ASP A 276 -27.30 -52.27 15.16
C ASP A 276 -27.42 -51.58 13.80
N LEU A 277 -28.41 -51.95 12.97
CA LEU A 277 -28.74 -51.23 11.73
C LEU A 277 -29.19 -49.78 11.99
N ALA A 278 -30.01 -49.56 13.03
CA ALA A 278 -30.39 -48.21 13.44
C ALA A 278 -29.18 -47.35 13.83
N ARG A 279 -28.18 -47.92 14.51
CA ARG A 279 -26.92 -47.22 14.83
C ARG A 279 -26.09 -46.89 13.60
N ILE A 280 -26.06 -47.78 12.60
CA ILE A 280 -25.39 -47.55 11.32
C ILE A 280 -26.08 -46.40 10.58
N ARG A 281 -27.42 -46.38 10.57
CA ARG A 281 -28.20 -45.29 9.97
C ARG A 281 -27.91 -43.96 10.65
N ASP A 282 -27.98 -43.91 11.98
CA ASP A 282 -27.67 -42.70 12.74
C ASP A 282 -26.23 -42.22 12.50
N ALA A 283 -25.27 -43.14 12.32
CA ALA A 283 -23.90 -42.77 11.97
C ALA A 283 -23.78 -42.19 10.55
N ALA A 284 -24.51 -42.75 9.59
CA ALA A 284 -24.53 -42.28 8.21
C ALA A 284 -25.23 -40.90 8.09
N ASP A 285 -26.34 -40.69 8.80
CA ASP A 285 -27.04 -39.40 8.85
C ASP A 285 -26.17 -38.31 9.49
N ARG A 286 -25.42 -38.65 10.56
CA ARG A 286 -24.42 -37.74 11.14
C ARG A 286 -23.32 -37.38 10.14
N ALA A 287 -22.80 -38.36 9.41
CA ALA A 287 -21.80 -38.12 8.37
C ALA A 287 -22.34 -37.24 7.23
N GLY A 288 -23.60 -37.45 6.82
CA GLY A 288 -24.30 -36.65 5.81
C GLY A 288 -24.55 -35.20 6.24
N THR A 289 -24.76 -34.98 7.53
CA THR A 289 -24.86 -33.64 8.10
C THR A 289 -23.50 -32.91 8.03
N LEU A 290 -22.41 -33.62 8.34
CA LEU A 290 -21.05 -33.06 8.30
C LEU A 290 -20.60 -32.71 6.86
N THR A 291 -20.88 -33.58 5.89
CA THR A 291 -20.61 -33.33 4.46
C THR A 291 -21.47 -32.19 3.91
N SER A 292 -22.72 -32.06 4.37
CA SER A 292 -23.59 -30.93 4.01
C SER A 292 -23.08 -29.59 4.54
N GLN A 293 -22.48 -29.57 5.73
CA GLN A 293 -21.80 -28.38 6.27
C GLN A 293 -20.54 -28.01 5.47
N LEU A 294 -19.79 -29.01 4.98
CA LEU A 294 -18.70 -28.81 4.01
C LEU A 294 -19.20 -28.28 2.65
N LEU A 295 -20.38 -28.70 2.19
CA LEU A 295 -21.00 -28.19 0.96
C LEU A 295 -21.49 -26.75 1.10
N LEU A 296 -22.02 -26.36 2.26
CA LEU A 296 -22.37 -24.97 2.57
C LEU A 296 -21.16 -24.04 2.48
N PHE A 297 -19.95 -24.55 2.74
CA PHE A 297 -18.69 -23.84 2.54
C PHE A 297 -18.27 -23.77 1.04
N ALA A 298 -18.55 -24.81 0.27
CA ALA A 298 -18.15 -24.96 -1.13
C ALA A 298 -19.09 -24.28 -2.15
N LYS A 299 -20.37 -24.11 -1.82
CA LYS A 299 -21.38 -23.63 -2.77
C LYS A 299 -21.19 -22.14 -3.10
N ARG A 300 -20.72 -21.86 -4.31
CA ARG A 300 -21.02 -20.60 -5.02
C ARG A 300 -22.51 -20.62 -5.37
N GLU A 301 -23.36 -19.99 -4.58
CA GLU A 301 -24.59 -19.45 -5.18
C GLU A 301 -24.22 -18.23 -6.03
N PRO A 302 -24.82 -18.06 -7.23
CA PRO A 302 -24.62 -16.86 -8.03
C PRO A 302 -24.99 -15.63 -7.19
N THR A 303 -23.98 -14.86 -6.80
CA THR A 303 -24.10 -13.70 -5.92
C THR A 303 -24.74 -12.54 -6.67
N GLN A 304 -26.06 -12.49 -6.71
CA GLN A 304 -26.75 -11.21 -6.86
C GLN A 304 -26.69 -10.51 -5.50
N VAL A 305 -25.97 -9.41 -5.44
CA VAL A 305 -26.02 -8.48 -4.30
C VAL A 305 -27.28 -7.65 -4.48
N GLU A 306 -28.21 -7.78 -3.55
CA GLU A 306 -29.48 -7.09 -3.59
C GLU A 306 -29.66 -6.25 -2.31
N THR A 307 -30.76 -5.50 -2.27
CA THR A 307 -31.12 -4.70 -1.10
C THR A 307 -32.02 -5.56 -0.21
N VAL A 308 -31.50 -5.95 0.95
CA VAL A 308 -32.15 -6.91 1.87
C VAL A 308 -32.43 -6.24 3.21
N ASP A 309 -33.63 -6.40 3.75
CA ASP A 309 -33.95 -6.01 5.13
C ASP A 309 -33.55 -7.14 6.10
N LEU A 310 -32.61 -6.87 7.02
CA LEU A 310 -32.15 -7.83 8.01
C LEU A 310 -33.27 -8.33 8.93
N ASN A 311 -34.31 -7.52 9.16
CA ASN A 311 -35.47 -7.95 9.94
C ASN A 311 -36.12 -9.18 9.30
N THR A 312 -36.37 -9.12 8.00
CA THR A 312 -36.94 -10.21 7.21
C THR A 312 -36.03 -11.43 7.21
N VAL A 313 -34.72 -11.23 7.09
CA VAL A 313 -33.73 -12.33 7.14
C VAL A 313 -33.81 -13.09 8.47
N VAL A 314 -33.79 -12.36 9.59
CA VAL A 314 -33.85 -12.97 10.92
C VAL A 314 -35.18 -13.67 11.17
N THR A 315 -36.30 -13.06 10.76
CA THR A 315 -37.63 -13.66 10.94
C THR A 315 -37.82 -14.92 10.10
N ASP A 316 -37.42 -14.92 8.82
CA ASP A 316 -37.54 -16.11 7.96
C ASP A 316 -36.61 -17.24 8.44
N ALA A 317 -35.41 -16.88 8.88
CA ALA A 317 -34.45 -17.86 9.38
C ALA A 317 -34.91 -18.49 10.70
N GLN A 318 -35.75 -17.82 11.50
CA GLN A 318 -36.20 -18.30 12.81
C GLN A 318 -36.81 -19.72 12.73
N GLU A 319 -37.69 -19.98 11.76
CA GLU A 319 -38.34 -21.28 11.65
C GLU A 319 -37.34 -22.38 11.30
N LEU A 320 -36.47 -22.14 10.32
CA LEU A 320 -35.44 -23.11 9.89
C LEU A 320 -34.42 -23.37 11.00
N LEU A 321 -33.93 -22.31 11.64
CA LEU A 321 -32.96 -22.38 12.71
C LEU A 321 -33.53 -23.13 13.91
N SER A 322 -34.78 -22.87 14.30
CA SER A 322 -35.43 -23.55 15.43
C SER A 322 -35.42 -25.08 15.30
N ARG A 323 -35.51 -25.61 14.07
CA ARG A 323 -35.43 -27.04 13.77
C ARG A 323 -34.00 -27.57 13.88
N SER A 324 -32.99 -26.77 13.55
CA SER A 324 -31.57 -27.16 13.61
C SER A 324 -30.98 -27.20 15.03
N ILE A 325 -31.58 -26.47 15.96
CA ILE A 325 -31.19 -26.42 17.39
C ILE A 325 -32.00 -27.37 18.28
N SER A 326 -32.82 -28.26 17.68
CA SER A 326 -33.69 -29.26 18.32
C SER A 326 -33.28 -29.63 19.76
N GLY A 327 -34.06 -29.23 20.77
CA GLY A 327 -33.81 -29.59 22.17
C GLY A 327 -34.07 -28.48 23.19
N ARG A 328 -33.30 -28.51 24.30
CA ARG A 328 -33.42 -27.67 25.51
C ARG A 328 -32.97 -26.20 25.33
N ILE A 329 -32.89 -25.72 24.09
CA ILE A 329 -32.41 -24.37 23.75
C ILE A 329 -33.60 -23.54 23.25
N ARG A 330 -33.82 -22.36 23.84
CA ARG A 330 -34.85 -21.43 23.34
C ARG A 330 -34.22 -20.42 22.39
N LEU A 331 -34.75 -20.35 21.18
CA LEU A 331 -34.39 -19.34 20.19
C LEU A 331 -35.37 -18.16 20.29
N ALA A 332 -34.86 -16.94 20.43
CA ALA A 332 -35.64 -15.72 20.39
C ALA A 332 -35.09 -14.74 19.35
N CYS A 333 -35.95 -14.24 18.47
CA CYS A 333 -35.62 -13.19 17.51
C CYS A 333 -36.17 -11.84 17.98
N ARG A 334 -35.33 -10.80 17.93
CA ARG A 334 -35.66 -9.42 18.35
C ARG A 334 -35.38 -8.47 17.18
N PRO A 335 -36.27 -8.40 16.18
CA PRO A 335 -36.10 -7.48 15.07
C PRO A 335 -36.26 -6.02 15.52
N HIS A 336 -35.53 -5.12 14.89
CA HIS A 336 -35.61 -3.69 15.10
C HIS A 336 -36.98 -3.14 14.63
N PRO A 337 -37.58 -2.14 15.32
CA PRO A 337 -38.91 -1.62 14.96
C PRO A 337 -39.00 -0.96 13.57
N GLY A 338 -37.89 -0.48 13.02
CA GLY A 338 -37.80 0.10 11.67
C GLY A 338 -36.91 -0.71 10.74
N PRO A 339 -36.98 -0.49 9.42
CA PRO A 339 -36.29 -1.32 8.41
C PRO A 339 -34.77 -1.29 8.58
N VAL A 340 -34.08 -2.43 8.51
CA VAL A 340 -32.62 -2.49 8.66
C VAL A 340 -32.03 -3.00 7.35
N THR A 341 -31.97 -2.11 6.37
CA THR A 341 -31.68 -2.47 4.99
C THR A 341 -30.19 -2.41 4.67
N VAL A 342 -29.66 -3.47 4.08
CA VAL A 342 -28.24 -3.62 3.68
C VAL A 342 -28.12 -4.05 2.23
N ARG A 343 -26.97 -3.77 1.60
CA ARG A 343 -26.61 -4.38 0.31
C ARG A 343 -25.84 -5.67 0.56
N ALA A 344 -26.51 -6.80 0.45
CA ALA A 344 -25.91 -8.10 0.72
C ALA A 344 -26.51 -9.18 -0.17
N ASN A 345 -25.87 -10.34 -0.20
CA ASN A 345 -26.46 -11.53 -0.76
C ASN A 345 -27.25 -12.27 0.33
N ARG A 346 -28.52 -12.59 0.07
CA ARG A 346 -29.42 -13.25 1.02
C ARG A 346 -28.86 -14.59 1.53
N GLY A 347 -28.45 -15.49 0.64
CA GLY A 347 -27.91 -16.80 1.01
C GLY A 347 -26.66 -16.70 1.89
N ARG A 348 -25.79 -15.70 1.65
CA ARG A 348 -24.64 -15.43 2.52
C ARG A 348 -25.02 -14.94 3.92
N LEU A 349 -26.11 -14.17 4.06
CA LEU A 349 -26.62 -13.77 5.38
C LEU A 349 -27.22 -14.98 6.13
N ASP A 350 -27.97 -15.82 5.43
CA ASP A 350 -28.52 -17.06 6.00
C ASP A 350 -27.39 -17.99 6.48
N GLN A 351 -26.29 -18.05 5.72
CA GLN A 351 -25.08 -18.80 6.10
C GLN A 351 -24.40 -18.24 7.36
N ILE A 352 -24.35 -16.91 7.53
CA ILE A 352 -23.86 -16.28 8.76
C ILE A 352 -24.69 -16.76 9.96
N LEU A 353 -26.01 -16.62 9.87
CA LEU A 353 -26.92 -16.98 10.95
C LEU A 353 -26.80 -18.46 11.31
N MET A 354 -26.78 -19.34 10.31
CA MET A 354 -26.65 -20.79 10.51
C MET A 354 -25.34 -21.14 11.25
N ASN A 355 -24.21 -20.60 10.81
CA ASN A 355 -22.92 -20.88 11.45
C ASN A 355 -22.86 -20.41 12.91
N LEU A 356 -23.39 -19.21 13.19
CA LEU A 356 -23.38 -18.67 14.55
C LEU A 356 -24.32 -19.45 15.48
N VAL A 357 -25.50 -19.82 15.00
CA VAL A 357 -26.49 -20.58 15.79
C VAL A 357 -26.03 -22.01 16.07
N ILE A 358 -25.37 -22.66 15.10
CA ILE A 358 -24.76 -23.99 15.32
C ILE A 358 -23.66 -23.90 16.38
N ASN A 359 -22.82 -22.85 16.32
CA ASN A 359 -21.78 -22.66 17.33
C ASN A 359 -22.37 -22.41 18.74
N ALA A 360 -23.42 -21.60 18.82
CA ALA A 360 -24.15 -21.35 20.06
C ALA A 360 -24.74 -22.65 20.65
N ARG A 361 -25.35 -23.49 19.81
CA ARG A 361 -25.87 -24.81 20.23
C ARG A 361 -24.79 -25.67 20.86
N ASP A 362 -23.67 -25.82 20.16
CA ASP A 362 -22.60 -26.70 20.60
C ASP A 362 -21.93 -26.18 21.90
N ALA A 363 -22.02 -24.87 22.17
CA ALA A 363 -21.58 -24.26 23.43
C ALA A 363 -22.59 -24.43 24.58
N MET A 364 -23.77 -25.02 24.31
CA MET A 364 -24.88 -25.19 25.27
C MET A 364 -25.39 -26.64 25.31
N PRO A 365 -24.55 -27.62 25.68
CA PRO A 365 -24.95 -29.04 25.73
C PRO A 365 -26.10 -29.31 26.72
N ASP A 366 -26.20 -28.51 27.79
CA ASP A 366 -27.24 -28.65 28.82
C ASP A 366 -28.52 -27.84 28.54
N GLY A 367 -28.53 -27.06 27.47
CA GLY A 367 -29.59 -26.11 27.13
C GLY A 367 -29.23 -24.65 27.46
N GLY A 368 -30.09 -23.71 27.04
CA GLY A 368 -29.84 -22.29 27.21
C GLY A 368 -30.70 -21.42 26.28
N ASP A 369 -30.29 -20.16 26.11
CA ASP A 369 -31.02 -19.19 25.29
C ASP A 369 -30.11 -18.68 24.16
N VAL A 370 -30.64 -18.65 22.93
CA VAL A 370 -30.03 -17.94 21.79
C VAL A 370 -30.92 -16.76 21.42
N VAL A 371 -30.34 -15.57 21.37
CA VAL A 371 -31.03 -14.34 20.96
C VAL A 371 -30.41 -13.81 19.68
N ILE A 372 -31.22 -13.64 18.64
CA ILE A 372 -30.82 -12.98 17.38
C ILE A 372 -31.51 -11.63 17.32
N GLY A 373 -30.73 -10.54 17.27
CA GLY A 373 -31.24 -9.18 17.24
C GLY A 373 -30.80 -8.42 16.00
N THR A 374 -31.61 -7.48 15.55
CA THR A 374 -31.20 -6.48 14.55
C THR A 374 -31.27 -5.08 15.16
N GLY A 375 -30.45 -4.17 14.65
CA GLY A 375 -30.34 -2.81 15.18
C GLY A 375 -29.80 -1.82 14.17
N ARG A 376 -29.71 -0.56 14.60
CA ARG A 376 -29.00 0.50 13.88
C ARG A 376 -28.07 1.20 14.86
N VAL A 377 -26.80 1.31 14.52
CA VAL A 377 -25.80 1.94 15.38
C VAL A 377 -25.17 3.12 14.65
N GLY A 378 -25.23 4.29 15.29
CA GLY A 378 -24.49 5.47 14.85
C GLY A 378 -23.05 5.41 15.35
N THR A 379 -22.10 5.48 14.43
CA THR A 379 -20.67 5.63 14.72
C THR A 379 -20.18 6.96 14.15
N PRO A 380 -19.01 7.48 14.57
CA PRO A 380 -18.42 8.66 13.95
C PRO A 380 -18.22 8.53 12.43
N SER A 381 -18.10 7.29 11.94
CA SER A 381 -17.90 6.94 10.52
C SER A 381 -19.21 6.76 9.75
N GLY A 382 -20.38 6.88 10.39
CA GLY A 382 -21.70 6.73 9.76
C GLY A 382 -22.65 5.82 10.52
N THR A 383 -23.86 5.62 9.99
CA THR A 383 -24.86 4.71 10.55
C THR A 383 -24.71 3.32 9.94
N PHE A 384 -24.63 2.30 10.78
CA PHE A 384 -24.49 0.90 10.38
C PHE A 384 -25.74 0.10 10.77
N ALA A 385 -26.05 -0.90 9.96
CA ALA A 385 -26.97 -1.96 10.31
C ALA A 385 -26.26 -2.93 11.26
N GLU A 386 -26.90 -3.25 12.38
CA GLU A 386 -26.37 -4.18 13.38
C GLU A 386 -27.13 -5.49 13.32
N LEU A 387 -26.39 -6.61 13.32
CA LEU A 387 -26.90 -7.96 13.51
C LEU A 387 -26.18 -8.57 14.70
N THR A 388 -26.93 -9.01 15.70
CA THR A 388 -26.41 -9.62 16.93
C THR A 388 -26.86 -11.06 17.04
N VAL A 389 -25.94 -11.95 17.45
CA VAL A 389 -26.26 -13.32 17.85
C VAL A 389 -25.62 -13.57 19.21
N SER A 390 -26.44 -13.78 20.22
CA SER A 390 -26.03 -13.95 21.61
C SER A 390 -26.48 -15.31 22.13
N ASP A 391 -25.59 -16.01 22.84
CA ASP A 391 -25.87 -17.27 23.51
C ASP A 391 -25.47 -17.21 24.99
N THR A 392 -26.10 -18.09 25.78
CA THR A 392 -25.79 -18.27 27.21
C THR A 392 -24.89 -19.49 27.47
N GLY A 393 -24.02 -19.82 26.51
CA GLY A 393 -23.18 -21.01 26.57
C GLY A 393 -21.95 -20.87 27.44
N THR A 394 -21.02 -21.82 27.27
CA THR A 394 -19.79 -21.91 28.05
C THR A 394 -18.82 -20.73 27.84
N GLY A 395 -19.01 -19.94 26.78
CA GLY A 395 -18.14 -18.82 26.43
C GLY A 395 -16.71 -19.24 26.07
N MET A 396 -15.83 -18.25 25.92
CA MET A 396 -14.46 -18.44 25.45
C MET A 396 -13.43 -17.70 26.32
N SER A 397 -12.21 -18.24 26.41
CA SER A 397 -11.08 -17.54 27.00
C SER A 397 -10.53 -16.46 26.06
N ALA A 398 -9.70 -15.55 26.59
CA ALA A 398 -9.06 -14.51 25.77
C ALA A 398 -8.18 -15.09 24.65
N GLU A 399 -7.44 -16.16 24.93
CA GLU A 399 -6.59 -16.86 23.95
C GLU A 399 -7.40 -17.44 22.79
N VAL A 400 -8.57 -18.03 23.09
CA VAL A 400 -9.48 -18.56 22.06
C VAL A 400 -10.08 -17.41 21.24
N ARG A 401 -10.41 -16.29 21.89
CA ARG A 401 -11.01 -15.12 21.24
C ARG A 401 -10.09 -14.48 20.18
N GLU A 402 -8.79 -14.44 20.44
CA GLU A 402 -7.81 -13.91 19.48
C GLU A 402 -7.70 -14.75 18.20
N ARG A 403 -7.99 -16.05 18.31
CA ARG A 403 -7.77 -17.03 17.24
C ARG A 403 -9.06 -17.56 16.61
N LEU A 404 -10.24 -17.19 17.13
CA LEU A 404 -11.52 -17.80 16.73
C LEU A 404 -11.90 -17.64 15.25
N PHE A 405 -11.30 -16.64 14.56
CA PHE A 405 -11.50 -16.43 13.12
C PHE A 405 -10.41 -17.07 12.25
N GLU A 406 -9.41 -17.72 12.85
CA GLU A 406 -8.41 -18.51 12.12
C GLU A 406 -9.07 -19.73 11.46
N PRO A 407 -8.81 -20.00 10.16
CA PRO A 407 -9.29 -21.20 9.52
C PRO A 407 -8.80 -22.47 10.23
N PHE A 408 -9.69 -23.45 10.41
CA PHE A 408 -9.44 -24.74 11.07
C PHE A 408 -9.17 -24.67 12.57
N PHE A 409 -9.21 -23.47 13.17
CA PHE A 409 -9.09 -23.35 14.61
C PHE A 409 -10.39 -23.80 15.28
N THR A 410 -10.29 -24.74 16.22
CA THR A 410 -11.40 -25.24 17.01
C THR A 410 -10.90 -25.70 18.37
N THR A 411 -11.68 -25.43 19.41
CA THR A 411 -11.49 -26.01 20.75
C THR A 411 -12.23 -27.33 20.93
N LYS A 412 -13.05 -27.71 19.96
CA LYS A 412 -13.82 -28.95 19.95
C LYS A 412 -12.95 -30.14 19.53
N PRO A 413 -13.27 -31.36 19.98
CA PRO A 413 -12.64 -32.59 19.49
C PRO A 413 -12.69 -32.73 17.96
N VAL A 414 -11.76 -33.54 17.41
CA VAL A 414 -11.51 -33.70 15.97
C VAL A 414 -12.74 -34.17 15.17
N ASP A 415 -13.75 -34.73 15.85
CA ASP A 415 -15.01 -35.25 15.31
C ASP A 415 -16.21 -34.28 15.46
N GLN A 416 -16.05 -33.13 16.11
CA GLN A 416 -17.16 -32.23 16.48
C GLN A 416 -17.02 -30.78 16.00
N GLY A 417 -15.88 -30.41 15.39
CA GLY A 417 -15.68 -29.06 14.87
C GLY A 417 -14.72 -29.00 13.70
N THR A 418 -15.17 -28.48 12.56
CA THR A 418 -14.31 -28.26 11.38
C THR A 418 -13.41 -27.03 11.53
N GLY A 419 -13.70 -26.15 12.49
CA GLY A 419 -12.99 -24.87 12.68
C GLY A 419 -13.17 -23.89 11.52
N LEU A 420 -14.12 -24.13 10.61
CA LEU A 420 -14.31 -23.30 9.42
C LEU A 420 -15.46 -22.29 9.55
N GLY A 421 -16.48 -22.58 10.36
CA GLY A 421 -17.71 -21.77 10.44
C GLY A 421 -17.46 -20.29 10.74
N LEU A 422 -16.68 -19.97 11.78
CA LEU A 422 -16.38 -18.59 12.16
C LEU A 422 -15.46 -17.88 11.14
N SER A 423 -14.52 -18.61 10.54
CA SER A 423 -13.66 -18.05 9.49
C SER A 423 -14.47 -17.65 8.23
N THR A 424 -15.54 -18.40 7.93
CA THR A 424 -16.47 -18.10 6.85
C THR A 424 -17.35 -16.89 7.18
N VAL A 425 -17.88 -16.81 8.40
CA VAL A 425 -18.63 -15.64 8.87
C VAL A 425 -17.77 -14.38 8.72
N TYR A 426 -16.52 -14.41 9.19
CA TYR A 426 -15.58 -13.30 9.06
C TYR A 426 -15.35 -12.89 7.59
N GLY A 427 -15.17 -13.88 6.70
CA GLY A 427 -14.99 -13.63 5.26
C GLY A 427 -16.20 -12.96 4.62
N ILE A 428 -17.41 -13.47 4.89
CA ILE A 428 -18.65 -12.91 4.36
C ILE A 428 -18.86 -11.46 4.82
N VAL A 429 -18.65 -11.18 6.11
CA VAL A 429 -18.80 -9.83 6.67
C VAL A 429 -17.78 -8.87 6.07
N THR A 430 -16.52 -9.31 5.93
CA THR A 430 -15.46 -8.49 5.33
C THR A 430 -15.74 -8.19 3.86
N ASP A 431 -16.20 -9.18 3.08
CA ASP A 431 -16.59 -9.02 1.67
C ASP A 431 -17.74 -8.03 1.49
N ALA A 432 -18.66 -7.97 2.47
CA ALA A 432 -19.76 -7.01 2.50
C ALA A 432 -19.35 -5.60 2.96
N GLY A 433 -18.05 -5.37 3.22
CA GLY A 433 -17.54 -4.10 3.76
C GLY A 433 -17.98 -3.82 5.19
N GLY A 434 -18.31 -4.88 5.95
CA GLY A 434 -18.73 -4.81 7.34
C GLY A 434 -17.62 -5.15 8.33
N HIS A 435 -17.98 -5.06 9.62
CA HIS A 435 -17.11 -5.39 10.75
C HIS A 435 -17.80 -6.44 11.64
N ILE A 436 -17.04 -7.37 12.19
CA ILE A 436 -17.52 -8.32 13.18
C ILE A 436 -16.69 -8.17 14.46
N SER A 437 -17.38 -8.16 15.60
CA SER A 437 -16.79 -8.17 16.93
C SER A 437 -17.45 -9.23 17.79
N VAL A 438 -16.79 -9.61 18.87
CA VAL A 438 -17.22 -10.68 19.75
C VAL A 438 -16.93 -10.29 21.19
N ASP A 439 -17.95 -10.40 22.03
CA ASP A 439 -17.83 -10.33 23.48
C ASP A 439 -18.10 -11.71 24.07
N SER A 440 -17.16 -12.22 24.86
CA SER A 440 -17.26 -13.54 25.48
C SER A 440 -16.29 -13.66 26.64
N ALA A 441 -16.75 -14.32 27.70
CA ALA A 441 -15.98 -14.72 28.85
C ALA A 441 -16.40 -16.13 29.28
N PRO A 442 -15.51 -16.92 29.93
CA PRO A 442 -15.85 -18.25 30.41
C PRO A 442 -17.07 -18.22 31.35
N GLY A 443 -18.10 -19.00 31.01
CA GLY A 443 -19.36 -19.11 31.75
C GLY A 443 -20.37 -17.96 31.54
N ALA A 444 -20.03 -16.93 30.76
CA ALA A 444 -20.90 -15.78 30.49
C ALA A 444 -21.64 -15.87 29.14
N GLY A 445 -21.32 -16.87 28.31
CA GLY A 445 -21.82 -16.99 26.95
C GLY A 445 -21.01 -16.21 25.92
N THR A 446 -21.55 -16.09 24.72
CA THR A 446 -20.90 -15.41 23.59
C THR A 446 -21.89 -14.49 22.90
N THR A 447 -21.46 -13.27 22.57
CA THR A 447 -22.23 -12.34 21.75
C THR A 447 -21.39 -11.89 20.57
N PHE A 448 -21.84 -12.24 19.37
CA PHE A 448 -21.31 -11.72 18.11
C PHE A 448 -22.10 -10.48 17.70
N VAL A 449 -21.40 -9.42 17.34
CA VAL A 449 -21.96 -8.17 16.82
C VAL A 449 -21.38 -7.92 15.43
N ILE A 450 -22.25 -7.93 14.42
CA ILE A 450 -21.92 -7.70 13.02
C ILE A 450 -22.49 -6.35 12.60
N LEU A 451 -21.61 -5.47 12.10
CA LEU A 451 -21.95 -4.16 11.57
C LEU A 451 -21.82 -4.18 10.05
N LEU A 452 -22.91 -3.90 9.34
CA LEU A 452 -22.95 -3.80 7.88
C LEU A 452 -23.30 -2.38 7.45
N PRO A 453 -22.80 -1.89 6.30
CA PRO A 453 -23.19 -0.59 5.78
C PRO A 453 -24.71 -0.49 5.59
N LEU A 454 -25.35 0.45 6.29
CA LEU A 454 -26.79 0.69 6.19
C LEU A 454 -27.09 1.40 4.86
N VAL A 455 -28.09 0.91 4.13
CA VAL A 455 -28.64 1.61 2.97
C VAL A 455 -29.62 2.66 3.47
N PRO A 456 -29.41 3.96 3.17
CA PRO A 456 -30.38 4.99 3.52
C PRO A 456 -31.72 4.68 2.87
N ALA A 457 -32.81 4.76 3.63
CA ALA A 457 -34.15 4.66 3.05
C ALA A 457 -34.29 5.76 1.99
N LEU A 458 -34.54 5.38 0.73
CA LEU A 458 -34.88 6.33 -0.31
C LEU A 458 -36.12 7.11 0.17
N SER A 459 -35.94 8.42 0.40
CA SER A 459 -37.09 9.30 0.60
C SER A 459 -37.95 9.21 -0.66
N PRO A 460 -39.28 9.03 -0.53
CA PRO A 460 -40.14 9.09 -1.70
C PRO A 460 -39.89 10.43 -2.38
N VAL A 461 -39.45 10.39 -3.64
CA VAL A 461 -39.36 11.59 -4.48
C VAL A 461 -40.75 12.22 -4.45
N GLY A 462 -40.86 13.37 -3.80
CA GLY A 462 -42.08 14.17 -3.82
C GLY A 462 -42.46 14.40 -5.28
N LEU A 463 -43.58 13.82 -5.71
CA LEU A 463 -44.24 14.23 -6.94
C LEU A 463 -44.56 15.71 -6.76
N GLY A 464 -43.72 16.56 -7.34
CA GLY A 464 -43.90 18.00 -7.35
C GLY A 464 -45.28 18.31 -7.90
N GLU A 465 -46.07 19.04 -7.12
CA GLU A 465 -47.31 19.64 -7.55
C GLU A 465 -47.06 20.39 -8.86
N GLY A 466 -47.70 19.91 -9.93
CA GLY A 466 -47.75 20.61 -11.19
C GLY A 466 -48.43 21.96 -10.96
N ARG A 467 -47.67 23.04 -11.11
CA ARG A 467 -48.23 24.35 -11.39
C ARG A 467 -48.97 24.27 -12.73
N SER A 468 -50.30 24.22 -12.69
CA SER A 468 -51.13 24.65 -13.81
C SER A 468 -51.44 26.14 -13.64
N SER A 469 -51.11 26.87 -14.70
CA SER A 469 -51.56 28.21 -15.09
C SER A 469 -53.01 28.54 -14.78
#